data_AF-A0A8S0U212-F1
#
_entry.id   AF-A0A8S0U212-F1
#
_cell.length_a   1.000
_cell.length_b   1.000
_cell.length_c   1.000
_cell.angle_alpha   90.00
_cell.angle_beta   90.00
_cell.angle_gamma   90.00
#
_symmetry.space_group_name_H-M   'P 1'
#
loop_
_entity.id
_entity.type
_entity.pdbx_description
1 polymer ?
#
loop_
_entity_poly.entity_id
_entity_poly.type
_entity_poly.pdbx_seq_one_letter_code
_entity_poly.pdbx_strand_id
1 'polypeptide(L)'
;MTHQSQQEKPTTKEEEKAKQNLTLKKKGGISTLSAPKHWHNHPTLASQNNSRILNQTNDKISSVQFNPAFRSSRKENPFSCFALDASRESMPPLVVVGSANADIYVEIDRLPKEGETISAKTGQTLAGGKGANQAVCGGKLAYPTYFLGQVGDDAHGKLITEALEGGGVFLDYLSRLDDVPSGHAVVMLQAGGQNSIIIVGGANMACWPETLPEEDLEVVKYAGIVLLQREIPDSVNIQVAKVARNAHVPVILDAGGVDAPIPIELLSFVDILSPNETELARLTNMPTETFEQISQAVKKCYKMVSDSCTRVFSNS
;
A
#
# COMPACT_ATOMS: atom_id res chain seq x y z
N MET A 1 16.91 -58.52 -4.23
CA MET A 1 18.17 -58.99 -3.62
C MET A 1 19.26 -58.02 -4.02
N THR A 2 19.92 -57.38 -3.04
CA THR A 2 21.32 -56.83 -3.02
C THR A 2 21.73 -55.80 -4.11
N HIS A 3 22.50 -54.72 -3.88
CA HIS A 3 23.24 -54.18 -2.73
C HIS A 3 23.57 -52.69 -2.98
N GLN A 4 23.94 -52.01 -1.89
CA GLN A 4 24.28 -50.59 -1.65
C GLN A 4 25.42 -49.98 -2.48
N SER A 5 25.42 -48.64 -2.62
CA SER A 5 26.63 -47.80 -2.65
C SER A 5 26.58 -46.75 -1.52
N GLN A 6 27.72 -46.57 -0.87
CA GLN A 6 27.90 -45.86 0.40
C GLN A 6 28.15 -44.36 0.19
N GLN A 7 27.61 -43.53 1.09
CA GLN A 7 28.04 -42.14 1.30
C GLN A 7 29.09 -42.11 2.43
N GLU A 8 30.26 -41.52 2.16
CA GLU A 8 31.32 -41.31 3.14
C GLU A 8 30.97 -40.14 4.09
N LYS A 9 31.18 -40.36 5.40
CA LYS A 9 31.11 -39.32 6.44
C LYS A 9 32.45 -38.58 6.52
N PRO A 10 32.46 -37.25 6.74
CA PRO A 10 33.71 -36.51 6.96
C PRO A 10 34.33 -36.88 8.31
N THR A 11 35.66 -36.90 8.35
CA THR A 11 36.47 -37.34 9.49
C THR A 11 36.75 -36.20 10.47
N THR A 12 36.90 -36.56 11.74
CA THR A 12 37.05 -35.73 12.96
C THR A 12 38.28 -34.80 13.03
N LYS A 13 38.94 -34.49 11.90
CA LYS A 13 40.09 -33.56 11.84
C LYS A 13 39.74 -32.15 11.32
N GLU A 14 38.58 -31.96 10.69
CA GLU A 14 38.15 -30.63 10.19
C GLU A 14 37.44 -29.79 11.26
N GLU A 15 36.80 -30.43 12.25
CA GLU A 15 36.10 -29.74 13.35
C GLU A 15 37.04 -29.12 14.40
N GLU A 16 38.28 -29.62 14.55
CA GLU A 16 39.27 -29.04 15.48
C GLU A 16 39.97 -27.79 14.93
N LYS A 17 40.10 -27.64 13.61
CA LYS A 17 40.68 -26.42 13.00
C LYS A 17 39.72 -25.23 13.00
N ALA A 18 38.41 -25.48 12.96
CA ALA A 18 37.40 -24.41 13.03
C ALA A 18 37.27 -23.77 14.42
N LYS A 19 37.59 -24.51 15.50
CA LYS A 19 37.48 -24.01 16.88
C LYS A 19 38.70 -23.20 17.36
N GLN A 20 39.88 -23.37 16.74
CA GLN A 20 41.07 -22.59 17.09
C GLN A 20 41.08 -21.17 16.48
N ASN A 21 40.39 -20.93 15.37
CA ASN A 21 40.36 -19.61 14.73
C ASN A 21 39.33 -18.63 15.30
N LEU A 22 38.43 -19.08 16.20
CA LEU A 22 37.40 -18.22 16.79
C LEU A 22 37.77 -17.61 18.16
N THR A 23 38.93 -17.94 18.74
CA THR A 23 39.30 -17.49 20.10
C THR A 23 40.39 -16.41 20.13
N LEU A 24 40.82 -15.89 18.97
CA LEU A 24 41.86 -14.86 18.87
C LEU A 24 41.39 -13.67 18.02
N LYS A 25 40.32 -13.00 18.45
CA LYS A 25 40.03 -11.60 18.04
C LYS A 25 39.12 -10.87 19.04
N LYS A 26 39.51 -10.87 20.30
CA LYS A 26 39.14 -9.84 21.28
C LYS A 26 40.40 -9.40 22.01
N LYS A 27 41.02 -8.32 21.55
CA LYS A 27 41.90 -7.44 22.34
C LYS A 27 42.30 -6.20 21.53
N GLY A 28 41.72 -5.05 21.92
CA GLY A 28 42.33 -3.72 21.92
C GLY A 28 42.57 -3.01 20.57
N GLY A 29 42.08 -1.77 20.47
CA GLY A 29 42.64 -0.79 19.53
C GLY A 29 41.63 0.22 19.02
N ILE A 30 41.59 1.39 19.66
CA ILE A 30 40.98 2.61 19.09
C ILE A 30 41.74 2.95 17.80
N SER A 31 41.03 3.07 16.68
CA SER A 31 41.55 3.72 15.48
C SER A 31 40.46 4.59 14.85
N THR A 32 40.61 5.90 15.06
CA THR A 32 39.95 6.95 14.28
C THR A 32 40.36 6.80 12.81
N LEU A 33 39.40 6.55 11.92
CA LEU A 33 39.61 6.60 10.48
C LEU A 33 38.96 7.88 9.93
N SER A 34 39.84 8.73 9.41
CA SER A 34 39.57 10.01 8.77
C SER A 34 38.83 9.86 7.45
N ALA A 35 37.86 10.73 7.21
CA ALA A 35 37.17 10.90 5.93
C ALA A 35 38.13 11.32 4.80
N PRO A 36 38.00 10.77 3.58
CA PRO A 36 38.66 11.33 2.42
C PRO A 36 37.93 12.60 1.97
N LYS A 37 38.65 13.72 2.00
CA LYS A 37 38.33 14.94 1.24
C LYS A 37 38.60 14.70 -0.25
N HIS A 38 37.92 15.50 -1.08
CA HIS A 38 38.11 15.74 -2.52
C HIS A 38 37.02 15.15 -3.43
N TRP A 39 35.96 15.94 -3.66
CA TRP A 39 35.45 16.12 -5.02
C TRP A 39 35.41 17.60 -5.36
N HIS A 40 36.17 17.96 -6.39
CA HIS A 40 36.19 19.29 -6.98
C HIS A 40 34.95 19.49 -7.84
N ASN A 41 34.27 20.62 -7.64
CA ASN A 41 33.31 21.19 -8.56
C ASN A 41 34.03 21.61 -9.85
N HIS A 42 33.55 21.14 -11.01
CA HIS A 42 33.69 21.88 -12.26
C HIS A 42 32.32 21.97 -12.97
N PRO A 43 31.91 23.17 -13.40
CA PRO A 43 30.63 23.41 -14.07
C PRO A 43 30.78 23.34 -15.60
N THR A 44 29.74 22.88 -16.30
CA THR A 44 29.57 23.14 -17.73
C THR A 44 28.10 23.37 -18.12
N LEU A 45 27.82 24.64 -18.41
CA LEU A 45 27.06 25.18 -19.54
C LEU A 45 25.60 24.75 -19.74
N ALA A 46 24.71 25.45 -19.05
CA ALA A 46 23.53 26.07 -19.69
C ALA A 46 23.35 27.47 -19.08
N SER A 47 24.01 28.44 -19.70
CA SER A 47 23.90 29.85 -19.36
C SER A 47 22.72 30.50 -20.08
N GLN A 48 22.15 31.52 -19.44
CA GLN A 48 21.39 32.64 -20.01
C GLN A 48 19.87 32.43 -20.16
N ASN A 49 19.13 32.78 -19.11
CA ASN A 49 18.18 33.90 -19.13
C ASN A 49 17.39 33.94 -17.81
N ASN A 50 17.66 34.96 -16.98
CA ASN A 50 16.69 35.68 -16.12
C ASN A 50 17.38 36.35 -14.93
N SER A 51 18.29 37.28 -15.21
CA SER A 51 18.76 38.26 -14.23
C SER A 51 18.77 39.65 -14.87
N ARG A 52 17.59 40.14 -15.22
CA ARG A 52 17.30 41.56 -15.47
C ARG A 52 15.89 41.83 -14.98
N ILE A 53 15.80 42.76 -14.03
CA ILE A 53 14.65 43.48 -13.46
C ILE A 53 14.74 43.38 -11.93
N LEU A 54 15.73 44.07 -11.37
CA LEU A 54 15.79 44.50 -9.98
C LEU A 54 16.87 45.60 -9.97
N ASN A 55 16.44 46.84 -10.22
CA ASN A 55 17.08 48.12 -9.82
C ASN A 55 16.58 49.26 -10.71
N GLN A 56 15.47 49.86 -10.30
CA GLN A 56 14.89 51.16 -10.67
C GLN A 56 13.54 51.16 -9.94
N THR A 57 13.25 51.96 -8.93
CA THR A 57 13.56 53.37 -8.69
C THR A 57 13.42 53.67 -7.20
N ASN A 58 14.34 54.48 -6.68
CA ASN A 58 14.20 55.20 -5.42
C ASN A 58 13.89 56.64 -5.80
N ASP A 59 12.71 57.18 -5.47
CA ASP A 59 12.58 58.61 -5.17
C ASP A 59 11.23 58.98 -4.56
N LYS A 60 11.33 59.67 -3.42
CA LYS A 60 10.39 60.64 -2.80
C LYS A 60 9.02 60.13 -2.32
N ILE A 61 8.76 60.30 -1.02
CA ILE A 61 7.86 61.34 -0.49
C ILE A 61 7.91 61.38 1.05
N SER A 62 7.82 62.61 1.54
CA SER A 62 7.95 63.14 2.89
C SER A 62 6.87 62.73 3.90
N SER A 63 7.25 62.89 5.17
CA SER A 63 6.47 62.86 6.42
C SER A 63 5.11 63.58 6.39
N VAL A 64 4.04 62.90 6.81
CA VAL A 64 2.82 63.52 7.36
C VAL A 64 2.23 62.63 8.47
N GLN A 65 1.82 63.27 9.57
CA GLN A 65 1.27 62.71 10.80
C GLN A 65 -0.18 62.17 10.69
N PHE A 66 -0.53 61.33 11.66
CA PHE A 66 -1.82 60.69 11.95
C PHE A 66 -3.01 61.66 12.14
N ASN A 67 -4.20 61.27 11.65
CA ASN A 67 -5.44 61.27 12.45
C ASN A 67 -6.49 60.28 11.87
N PRO A 68 -7.32 59.61 12.69
CA PRO A 68 -8.14 58.47 12.30
C PRO A 68 -9.60 58.88 12.02
N ALA A 69 -10.10 58.58 10.82
CA ALA A 69 -11.52 58.31 10.55
C ALA A 69 -11.72 58.14 9.04
N PHE A 70 -11.91 56.91 8.57
CA PHE A 70 -12.92 56.60 7.55
C PHE A 70 -13.10 55.09 7.40
N ARG A 71 -14.36 54.65 7.50
CA ARG A 71 -14.80 53.30 7.11
C ARG A 71 -14.63 53.15 5.59
N SER A 72 -13.99 52.08 5.14
CA SER A 72 -14.30 51.49 3.84
C SER A 72 -14.11 49.97 3.89
N SER A 73 -14.98 49.30 3.14
CA SER A 73 -15.25 47.87 3.04
C SER A 73 -14.01 46.97 3.00
N ARG A 74 -13.94 45.96 3.89
CA ARG A 74 -13.07 44.81 3.68
C ARG A 74 -13.63 43.99 2.52
N LYS A 75 -12.83 43.83 1.47
CA LYS A 75 -12.99 42.77 0.49
C LYS A 75 -12.96 41.44 1.23
N GLU A 76 -14.04 40.67 1.12
CA GLU A 76 -14.06 39.29 1.58
C GLU A 76 -13.00 38.49 0.82
N ASN A 77 -12.22 37.73 1.59
CA ASN A 77 -11.24 36.79 1.07
C ASN A 77 -12.01 35.46 0.91
N PRO A 78 -12.22 34.91 -0.30
CA PRO A 78 -13.13 33.77 -0.51
C PRO A 78 -12.59 32.42 0.01
N PHE A 79 -11.60 32.43 0.90
CA PHE A 79 -10.93 31.22 1.40
C PHE A 79 -10.83 31.14 2.94
N SER A 80 -11.60 31.93 3.71
CA SER A 80 -11.53 31.89 5.19
C SER A 80 -12.69 31.16 5.89
N CYS A 81 -13.37 30.24 5.22
CA CYS A 81 -14.37 29.37 5.86
C CYS A 81 -13.95 27.89 5.76
N PHE A 82 -12.87 27.55 6.46
CA PHE A 82 -12.75 26.23 7.07
C PHE A 82 -12.34 26.46 8.51
N ALA A 83 -13.26 27.01 9.29
CA ALA A 83 -13.26 26.68 10.71
C ALA A 83 -13.37 25.15 10.77
N LEU A 84 -12.34 24.51 11.31
CA LEU A 84 -12.35 23.08 11.64
C LEU A 84 -13.50 22.85 12.60
N ASP A 85 -14.64 22.49 12.05
CA ASP A 85 -15.89 22.34 12.77
C ASP A 85 -15.88 21.02 13.55
N ALA A 86 -16.43 21.06 14.75
CA ALA A 86 -16.57 19.93 15.67
C ALA A 86 -17.57 18.87 15.16
N SER A 87 -18.02 18.97 13.91
CA SER A 87 -18.90 18.04 13.20
C SER A 87 -18.19 16.80 12.64
N ARG A 88 -16.85 16.73 12.72
CA ARG A 88 -16.09 15.53 12.30
C ARG A 88 -16.29 14.31 13.19
N GLU A 89 -16.71 14.49 14.44
CA GLU A 89 -17.04 13.36 15.33
C GLU A 89 -18.35 12.65 14.93
N SER A 90 -19.14 13.20 13.99
CA SER A 90 -20.43 12.62 13.56
C SER A 90 -20.43 12.06 12.14
N MET A 91 -19.29 12.01 11.44
CA MET A 91 -19.23 11.43 10.10
C MET A 91 -18.88 9.94 10.21
N PRO A 92 -19.78 9.04 9.77
CA PRO A 92 -19.48 7.61 9.72
C PRO A 92 -18.17 7.38 8.95
N PRO A 93 -17.21 6.59 9.48
CA PRO A 93 -15.88 6.47 8.89
C PRO A 93 -15.86 5.60 7.63
N LEU A 94 -14.77 5.71 6.88
CA LEU A 94 -14.39 4.74 5.86
C LEU A 94 -13.63 3.64 6.60
N VAL A 95 -14.07 2.39 6.43
CA VAL A 95 -13.32 1.24 6.92
C VAL A 95 -12.73 0.52 5.72
N VAL A 96 -11.40 0.51 5.66
CA VAL A 96 -10.67 -0.28 4.67
C VAL A 96 -10.19 -1.55 5.35
N VAL A 97 -10.60 -2.70 4.83
CA VAL A 97 -10.09 -4.00 5.29
C VAL A 97 -9.26 -4.58 4.17
N GLY A 98 -7.99 -4.88 4.43
CA GLY A 98 -7.12 -5.19 3.31
C GLY A 98 -5.66 -5.43 3.62
N SER A 99 -4.92 -5.53 2.52
CA SER A 99 -3.48 -5.77 2.51
C SER A 99 -2.68 -4.51 2.78
N ALA A 100 -1.51 -4.69 3.36
CA ALA A 100 -0.46 -3.71 3.41
C ALA A 100 0.89 -4.36 3.09
N ASN A 101 1.63 -3.79 2.12
CA ASN A 101 2.87 -4.36 1.61
C ASN A 101 4.04 -3.39 1.74
N ALA A 102 5.25 -3.92 1.82
CA ALA A 102 6.46 -3.20 1.43
C ALA A 102 6.76 -3.51 -0.05
N ASP A 103 6.64 -2.51 -0.92
CA ASP A 103 6.92 -2.64 -2.34
C ASP A 103 8.39 -2.31 -2.61
N ILE A 104 9.15 -3.33 -2.99
CA ILE A 104 10.58 -3.28 -3.31
C ILE A 104 10.72 -3.10 -4.82
N TYR A 105 10.99 -1.86 -5.23
CA TYR A 105 11.24 -1.52 -6.62
C TYR A 105 12.70 -1.76 -6.96
N VAL A 106 12.94 -2.46 -8.05
CA VAL A 106 14.28 -2.66 -8.63
C VAL A 106 14.24 -2.33 -10.12
N GLU A 107 15.09 -1.41 -10.55
CA GLU A 107 15.20 -1.05 -11.97
C GLU A 107 16.25 -1.93 -12.64
N ILE A 108 15.84 -2.63 -13.71
CA ILE A 108 16.66 -3.58 -14.46
C ILE A 108 16.51 -3.33 -15.96
N ASP A 109 17.53 -3.68 -16.75
CA ASP A 109 17.42 -3.56 -18.22
C ASP A 109 16.48 -4.61 -18.80
N ARG A 110 16.51 -5.82 -18.26
CA ARG A 110 15.67 -6.96 -18.63
C ARG A 110 15.56 -7.93 -17.48
N LEU A 111 14.59 -8.84 -17.53
CA LEU A 111 14.51 -9.95 -16.59
C LEU A 111 15.74 -10.88 -16.71
N PRO A 112 16.22 -11.43 -15.58
CA PRO A 112 17.26 -12.46 -15.60
C PRO A 112 16.71 -13.75 -16.21
N LYS A 113 17.57 -14.52 -16.88
CA LYS A 113 17.28 -15.90 -17.26
C LYS A 113 17.49 -16.85 -16.07
N GLU A 114 16.99 -18.08 -16.19
CA GLU A 114 17.25 -19.12 -15.18
C GLU A 114 18.76 -19.29 -14.93
N GLY A 115 19.16 -19.25 -13.66
CA GLY A 115 20.55 -19.34 -13.22
C GLY A 115 21.41 -18.08 -13.43
N GLU A 116 20.85 -17.02 -13.99
CA GLU A 116 21.57 -15.77 -14.25
C GLU A 116 21.54 -14.83 -13.04
N THR A 117 22.63 -14.09 -12.84
CA THR A 117 22.70 -12.96 -11.91
C THR A 117 22.91 -11.68 -12.70
N ILE A 118 22.07 -10.67 -12.47
CA ILE A 118 22.18 -9.34 -13.10
C ILE A 118 22.24 -8.26 -12.01
N SER A 119 22.86 -7.13 -12.33
CA SER A 119 22.86 -5.96 -11.46
C SER A 119 21.61 -5.10 -11.73
N ALA A 120 20.95 -4.65 -10.66
CA ALA A 120 19.97 -3.58 -10.75
C ALA A 120 20.68 -2.21 -10.90
N LYS A 121 20.03 -1.26 -11.57
CA LYS A 121 20.52 0.12 -11.71
C LYS A 121 20.33 0.92 -10.43
N THR A 122 19.15 0.76 -9.84
CA THR A 122 18.72 1.40 -8.60
C THR A 122 17.64 0.54 -7.95
N GLY A 123 17.35 0.81 -6.69
CA GLY A 123 16.22 0.22 -6.00
C GLY A 123 15.77 1.08 -4.82
N GLN A 124 14.50 0.90 -4.44
CA GLN A 124 13.90 1.57 -3.30
C GLN A 124 12.79 0.70 -2.72
N THR A 125 12.55 0.83 -1.42
CA THR A 125 11.43 0.17 -0.74
C THR A 125 10.46 1.24 -0.27
N LEU A 126 9.19 1.11 -0.66
CA LEU A 126 8.11 2.02 -0.30
C LEU A 126 6.97 1.24 0.34
N ALA A 127 6.13 1.90 1.12
CA ALA A 127 4.87 1.30 1.54
C ALA A 127 3.92 1.17 0.33
N GLY A 128 3.17 0.08 0.29
CA GLY A 128 2.23 -0.28 -0.77
C GLY A 128 1.17 -1.26 -0.26
N GLY A 129 0.62 -2.06 -1.17
CA GLY A 129 -0.55 -2.90 -0.92
C GLY A 129 -1.86 -2.16 -1.21
N LYS A 130 -2.82 -2.86 -1.83
CA LYS A 130 -4.05 -2.21 -2.32
C LYS A 130 -4.86 -1.60 -1.17
N GLY A 131 -5.03 -2.33 -0.06
CA GLY A 131 -5.76 -1.85 1.11
C GLY A 131 -5.12 -0.61 1.72
N ALA A 132 -3.82 -0.66 2.01
CA ALA A 132 -3.09 0.47 2.58
C ALA A 132 -3.13 1.71 1.67
N ASN A 133 -2.95 1.55 0.35
CA ASN A 133 -3.03 2.65 -0.61
C ASN A 133 -4.42 3.30 -0.63
N GLN A 134 -5.48 2.50 -0.56
CA GLN A 134 -6.86 2.99 -0.50
C GLN A 134 -7.14 3.71 0.82
N ALA A 135 -6.66 3.19 1.95
CA ALA A 135 -6.80 3.82 3.26
C ALA A 135 -6.09 5.18 3.31
N VAL A 136 -4.84 5.25 2.83
CA VAL A 136 -4.08 6.52 2.75
C VAL A 136 -4.79 7.53 1.86
N CYS A 137 -5.44 7.09 0.78
CA CYS A 137 -6.24 7.97 -0.06
C CYS A 137 -7.39 8.60 0.73
N GLY A 138 -8.16 7.79 1.48
CA GLY A 138 -9.22 8.27 2.37
C GLY A 138 -8.72 9.26 3.43
N GLY A 139 -7.62 8.91 4.11
CA GLY A 139 -7.00 9.76 5.13
C GLY A 139 -6.52 11.10 4.58
N LYS A 140 -5.91 11.12 3.39
CA LYS A 140 -5.46 12.37 2.72
C LYS A 140 -6.61 13.27 2.28
N LEU A 141 -7.77 12.70 1.99
CA LEU A 141 -9.01 13.46 1.76
C LEU A 141 -9.64 13.97 3.08
N ALA A 142 -8.96 13.73 4.20
CA ALA A 142 -9.35 14.11 5.55
C ALA A 142 -10.74 13.56 5.95
N TYR A 143 -11.07 12.39 5.42
CA TYR A 143 -12.20 11.57 5.83
C TYR A 143 -11.75 10.63 6.96
N PRO A 144 -12.53 10.47 8.06
CA PRO A 144 -12.19 9.53 9.11
C PRO A 144 -12.02 8.13 8.51
N THR A 145 -10.80 7.59 8.52
CA THR A 145 -10.47 6.33 7.83
C THR A 145 -9.78 5.39 8.79
N TYR A 146 -10.38 4.22 9.02
CA TYR A 146 -9.78 3.14 9.79
C TYR A 146 -9.27 2.06 8.85
N PHE A 147 -8.14 1.46 9.23
CA PHE A 147 -7.57 0.33 8.52
C PHE A 147 -7.57 -0.91 9.40
N LEU A 148 -8.27 -1.95 8.95
CA LEU A 148 -8.25 -3.30 9.53
C LEU A 148 -7.34 -4.17 8.68
N GLY A 149 -6.24 -4.62 9.26
CA GLY A 149 -5.24 -5.39 8.54
C GLY A 149 -4.17 -5.97 9.47
N GLN A 150 -3.16 -6.60 8.88
CA GLN A 150 -2.07 -7.24 9.62
C GLN A 150 -0.73 -6.90 8.98
N VAL A 151 0.28 -6.65 9.81
CA VAL A 151 1.69 -6.53 9.40
C VAL A 151 2.57 -7.40 10.29
N GLY A 152 3.79 -7.72 9.84
CA GLY A 152 4.78 -8.36 10.71
C GLY A 152 5.40 -7.36 11.68
N ASP A 153 5.89 -7.83 12.83
CA ASP A 153 6.76 -7.03 13.71
C ASP A 153 8.19 -6.98 13.16
N ASP A 154 8.32 -6.33 12.00
CA ASP A 154 9.57 -6.21 11.26
C ASP A 154 9.76 -4.80 10.68
N ALA A 155 10.88 -4.58 10.00
CA ALA A 155 11.20 -3.29 9.40
C ALA A 155 10.21 -2.87 8.31
N HIS A 156 9.60 -3.84 7.61
CA HIS A 156 8.58 -3.58 6.61
C HIS A 156 7.26 -3.16 7.27
N GLY A 157 6.85 -3.82 8.34
CA GLY A 157 5.67 -3.48 9.12
C GLY A 157 5.78 -2.09 9.73
N LYS A 158 6.98 -1.72 10.21
CA LYS A 158 7.28 -0.36 10.65
C LYS A 158 7.11 0.67 9.52
N LEU A 159 7.74 0.43 8.35
CA LEU A 159 7.61 1.30 7.18
C LEU A 159 6.14 1.52 6.77
N ILE A 160 5.37 0.43 6.74
CA ILE A 160 3.95 0.43 6.39
C ILE A 160 3.13 1.24 7.42
N THR A 161 3.34 0.97 8.71
CA THR A 161 2.63 1.67 9.80
C THR A 161 2.88 3.16 9.72
N GLU A 162 4.15 3.58 9.58
CA GLU A 162 4.52 5.00 9.49
C GLU A 162 3.87 5.69 8.27
N ALA A 163 3.75 4.98 7.14
CA ALA A 163 3.09 5.51 5.95
C ALA A 163 1.56 5.67 6.12
N LEU A 164 0.90 4.73 6.80
CA LEU A 164 -0.52 4.80 7.12
C LEU A 164 -0.82 5.95 8.10
N GLU A 165 -0.07 6.02 9.21
CA GLU A 165 -0.20 7.10 10.20
C GLU A 165 0.04 8.46 9.55
N GLY A 166 1.13 8.60 8.77
CA GLY A 166 1.45 9.82 8.03
C GLY A 166 0.41 10.18 6.96
N GLY A 167 -0.38 9.20 6.52
CA GLY A 167 -1.52 9.37 5.62
C GLY A 167 -2.81 9.83 6.31
N GLY A 168 -2.84 9.91 7.64
CA GLY A 168 -4.03 10.28 8.42
C GLY A 168 -5.00 9.11 8.63
N VAL A 169 -4.51 7.88 8.62
CA VAL A 169 -5.30 6.66 8.85
C VAL A 169 -5.24 6.25 10.32
N PHE A 170 -6.39 5.88 10.89
CA PHE A 170 -6.50 5.31 12.23
C PHE A 170 -6.14 3.82 12.22
N LEU A 171 -5.27 3.41 13.15
CA LEU A 171 -4.62 2.09 13.18
C LEU A 171 -5.03 1.22 14.35
N ASP A 172 -6.13 1.56 15.02
CA ASP A 172 -6.69 0.82 16.15
C ASP A 172 -6.94 -0.67 15.81
N TYR A 173 -7.14 -0.98 14.53
CA TYR A 173 -7.43 -2.33 14.01
C TYR A 173 -6.28 -2.91 13.17
N LEU A 174 -5.07 -2.36 13.27
CA LEU A 174 -3.87 -2.91 12.64
C LEU A 174 -3.15 -3.85 13.61
N SER A 175 -3.18 -5.15 13.30
CA SER A 175 -2.44 -6.15 14.08
C SER A 175 -0.96 -6.21 13.68
N ARG A 176 -0.09 -6.53 14.65
CA ARG A 176 1.33 -6.85 14.45
C ARG A 176 1.58 -8.31 14.82
N LEU A 177 2.28 -9.04 13.95
CA LEU A 177 2.58 -10.46 14.12
C LEU A 177 4.07 -10.68 14.34
N ASP A 178 4.46 -11.30 15.47
CA ASP A 178 5.88 -11.46 15.84
C ASP A 178 6.65 -12.43 14.92
N ASP A 179 6.03 -13.53 14.50
CA ASP A 179 6.70 -14.64 13.80
C ASP A 179 6.32 -14.75 12.30
N VAL A 180 5.65 -13.73 11.75
CA VAL A 180 5.23 -13.70 10.34
C VAL A 180 5.75 -12.43 9.68
N PRO A 181 6.51 -12.53 8.57
CA PRO A 181 7.00 -11.35 7.89
C PRO A 181 5.84 -10.57 7.28
N SER A 182 5.99 -9.24 7.22
CA SER A 182 5.06 -8.37 6.50
C SER A 182 4.94 -8.78 5.04
N GLY A 183 3.76 -8.54 4.46
CA GLY A 183 3.58 -8.66 3.02
C GLY A 183 4.55 -7.76 2.27
N HIS A 184 5.03 -8.21 1.11
CA HIS A 184 5.90 -7.42 0.26
C HIS A 184 5.76 -7.82 -1.19
N ALA A 185 6.09 -6.88 -2.08
CA ALA A 185 6.15 -7.13 -3.50
C ALA A 185 7.54 -6.79 -4.02
N VAL A 186 8.07 -7.60 -4.94
CA VAL A 186 9.26 -7.26 -5.71
C VAL A 186 8.80 -6.78 -7.07
N VAL A 187 8.94 -5.48 -7.32
CA VAL A 187 8.55 -4.81 -8.55
C VAL A 187 9.79 -4.60 -9.41
N MET A 188 9.95 -5.44 -10.43
CA MET A 188 11.01 -5.32 -11.42
C MET A 188 10.57 -4.38 -12.53
N LEU A 189 11.18 -3.19 -12.58
CA LEU A 189 10.93 -2.18 -13.61
C LEU A 189 11.93 -2.37 -14.75
N GLN A 190 11.41 -2.73 -15.93
CA GLN A 190 12.20 -2.97 -17.13
C GLN A 190 12.30 -1.72 -18.00
N ALA A 191 13.28 -1.71 -18.93
CA ALA A 191 13.35 -0.68 -19.96
C ALA A 191 12.03 -0.60 -20.76
N GLY A 192 11.59 0.62 -21.05
CA GLY A 192 10.34 0.86 -21.79
C GLY A 192 9.06 0.86 -20.95
N GLY A 193 9.16 0.83 -19.61
CA GLY A 193 8.02 1.00 -18.71
C GLY A 193 7.23 -0.28 -18.42
N GLN A 194 7.71 -1.43 -18.88
CA GLN A 194 7.15 -2.74 -18.52
C GLN A 194 7.54 -3.09 -17.07
N ASN A 195 6.66 -3.81 -16.37
CA ASN A 195 6.94 -4.31 -15.04
C ASN A 195 6.63 -5.81 -14.91
N SER A 196 7.32 -6.46 -13.99
CA SER A 196 7.00 -7.79 -13.51
C SER A 196 6.99 -7.77 -12.00
N ILE A 197 5.97 -8.35 -11.39
CA ILE A 197 5.73 -8.25 -9.95
C ILE A 197 5.65 -9.65 -9.35
N ILE A 198 6.40 -9.88 -8.28
CA ILE A 198 6.27 -11.07 -7.43
C ILE A 198 5.71 -10.59 -6.10
N ILE A 199 4.64 -11.21 -5.62
CA ILE A 199 3.99 -10.84 -4.36
C ILE A 199 4.20 -11.97 -3.35
N VAL A 200 4.57 -11.60 -2.13
CA VAL A 200 4.57 -12.46 -0.95
C VAL A 200 3.52 -11.91 -0.01
N GLY A 201 2.44 -12.68 0.22
CA GLY A 201 1.32 -12.24 1.05
C GLY A 201 1.72 -11.96 2.51
N GLY A 202 2.63 -12.77 3.07
CA GLY A 202 3.10 -12.59 4.45
C GLY A 202 1.95 -12.49 5.44
N ALA A 203 2.05 -11.53 6.36
CA ALA A 203 1.01 -11.20 7.34
C ALA A 203 -0.38 -10.96 6.72
N ASN A 204 -0.49 -10.49 5.47
CA ASN A 204 -1.80 -10.29 4.84
C ASN A 204 -2.59 -11.59 4.65
N MET A 205 -1.92 -12.74 4.56
CA MET A 205 -2.53 -14.04 4.25
C MET A 205 -2.45 -15.06 5.40
N ALA A 206 -1.75 -14.73 6.47
CA ALA A 206 -1.45 -15.67 7.56
C ALA A 206 -2.15 -15.24 8.85
N CYS A 207 -2.28 -16.16 9.80
CA CYS A 207 -2.70 -15.87 11.19
C CYS A 207 -4.04 -15.14 11.37
N TRP A 208 -4.87 -15.02 10.34
CA TRP A 208 -6.27 -14.65 10.48
C TRP A 208 -7.01 -15.72 11.29
N PRO A 209 -7.77 -15.34 12.33
CA PRO A 209 -8.57 -16.30 13.08
C PRO A 209 -9.71 -16.85 12.21
N GLU A 210 -10.15 -18.07 12.50
CA GLU A 210 -11.26 -18.69 11.78
C GLU A 210 -12.54 -17.83 11.88
N THR A 211 -12.77 -17.24 13.05
CA THR A 211 -13.80 -16.22 13.29
C THR A 211 -13.13 -14.94 13.77
N LEU A 212 -13.41 -13.83 13.09
CA LEU A 212 -12.91 -12.52 13.49
C LEU A 212 -13.48 -12.12 14.86
N PRO A 213 -12.67 -11.56 15.77
CA PRO A 213 -13.14 -11.00 17.02
C PRO A 213 -14.23 -9.96 16.81
N GLU A 214 -15.23 -9.95 17.69
CA GLU A 214 -16.33 -8.98 17.62
C GLU A 214 -15.80 -7.54 17.72
N GLU A 215 -14.77 -7.33 18.55
CA GLU A 215 -14.10 -6.05 18.73
C GLU A 215 -13.51 -5.50 17.42
N ASP A 216 -12.90 -6.35 16.59
CA ASP A 216 -12.36 -5.95 15.28
C ASP A 216 -13.48 -5.57 14.30
N LEU A 217 -14.67 -6.16 14.47
CA LEU A 217 -15.84 -5.95 13.62
C LEU A 217 -16.72 -4.79 14.09
N GLU A 218 -16.52 -4.24 15.29
CA GLU A 218 -17.33 -3.14 15.81
C GLU A 218 -17.25 -1.91 14.89
N VAL A 219 -16.07 -1.55 14.41
CA VAL A 219 -15.89 -0.38 13.52
C VAL A 219 -16.69 -0.50 12.22
N VAL A 220 -16.87 -1.73 11.73
CA VAL A 220 -17.61 -2.03 10.50
C VAL A 220 -19.09 -1.67 10.65
N LYS A 221 -19.67 -1.88 11.84
CA LYS A 221 -21.10 -1.65 12.10
C LYS A 221 -21.49 -0.18 12.05
N TYR A 222 -20.55 0.72 12.33
CA TYR A 222 -20.76 2.16 12.36
C TYR A 222 -20.14 2.88 11.17
N ALA A 223 -19.52 2.14 10.25
CA ALA A 223 -18.89 2.70 9.06
C ALA A 223 -19.93 3.33 8.12
N GLY A 224 -19.52 4.39 7.43
CA GLY A 224 -20.30 4.95 6.31
C GLY A 224 -20.21 4.09 5.07
N ILE A 225 -19.07 3.42 4.88
CA ILE A 225 -18.79 2.49 3.79
C ILE A 225 -17.59 1.61 4.14
N VAL A 226 -17.63 0.38 3.64
CA VAL A 226 -16.51 -0.58 3.74
C VAL A 226 -15.88 -0.76 2.37
N LEU A 227 -14.55 -0.79 2.33
CA LEU A 227 -13.77 -1.05 1.13
C LEU A 227 -12.88 -2.27 1.32
N LEU A 228 -13.07 -3.26 0.45
CA LEU A 228 -12.38 -4.55 0.45
C LEU A 228 -11.56 -4.72 -0.84
N GLN A 229 -10.54 -5.59 -0.79
CA GLN A 229 -9.78 -6.05 -1.96
C GLN A 229 -9.43 -7.54 -1.77
N ARG A 230 -8.82 -8.18 -2.78
CA ARG A 230 -8.55 -9.63 -2.75
C ARG A 230 -7.09 -9.99 -2.51
N GLU A 231 -6.42 -9.23 -1.64
CA GLU A 231 -5.03 -9.49 -1.20
C GLU A 231 -4.95 -10.02 0.26
N ILE A 232 -6.09 -10.37 0.83
CA ILE A 232 -6.27 -11.08 2.10
C ILE A 232 -7.20 -12.29 1.85
N PRO A 233 -7.32 -13.26 2.77
CA PRO A 233 -8.21 -14.41 2.57
C PRO A 233 -9.66 -13.98 2.33
N ASP A 234 -10.31 -14.55 1.31
CA ASP A 234 -11.73 -14.23 1.02
C ASP A 234 -12.65 -14.56 2.21
N SER A 235 -12.27 -15.49 3.10
CA SER A 235 -13.00 -15.78 4.34
C SER A 235 -13.09 -14.58 5.29
N VAL A 236 -12.07 -13.73 5.33
CA VAL A 236 -12.05 -12.47 6.11
C VAL A 236 -13.00 -11.46 5.45
N ASN A 237 -12.88 -11.29 4.13
CA ASN A 237 -13.76 -10.43 3.34
C ASN A 237 -15.24 -10.80 3.51
N ILE A 238 -15.58 -12.09 3.51
CA ILE A 238 -16.95 -12.59 3.70
C ILE A 238 -17.49 -12.22 5.09
N GLN A 239 -16.70 -12.42 6.14
CA GLN A 239 -17.11 -12.09 7.52
C GLN A 239 -17.39 -10.60 7.67
N VAL A 240 -16.48 -9.75 7.18
CA VAL A 240 -16.65 -8.30 7.20
C VAL A 240 -17.87 -7.85 6.39
N ALA A 241 -18.01 -8.35 5.16
CA ALA A 241 -19.13 -7.98 4.29
C ALA A 241 -20.49 -8.41 4.87
N LYS A 242 -20.54 -9.56 5.55
CA LYS A 242 -21.73 -10.02 6.27
C LYS A 242 -22.11 -9.11 7.44
N VAL A 243 -21.14 -8.64 8.23
CA VAL A 243 -21.39 -7.67 9.31
C VAL A 243 -21.88 -6.35 8.74
N ALA A 244 -21.22 -5.84 7.70
CA ALA A 244 -21.62 -4.62 7.02
C ALA A 244 -23.06 -4.71 6.49
N ARG A 245 -23.42 -5.82 5.84
CA ARG A 245 -24.77 -6.09 5.35
C ARG A 245 -25.81 -6.05 6.48
N ASN A 246 -25.54 -6.71 7.61
CA ASN A 246 -26.45 -6.73 8.76
C ASN A 246 -26.63 -5.34 9.38
N ALA A 247 -25.58 -4.51 9.32
CA ALA A 247 -25.59 -3.14 9.79
C ALA A 247 -26.12 -2.13 8.74
N HIS A 248 -26.49 -2.58 7.54
CA HIS A 248 -26.90 -1.74 6.41
C HIS A 248 -25.81 -0.77 5.94
N VAL A 249 -24.54 -1.17 6.09
CA VAL A 249 -23.37 -0.44 5.62
C VAL A 249 -23.01 -0.90 4.21
N PRO A 250 -22.85 0.02 3.24
CA PRO A 250 -22.51 -0.34 1.88
C PRO A 250 -21.09 -0.93 1.78
N VAL A 251 -20.92 -1.92 0.90
CA VAL A 251 -19.64 -2.62 0.66
C VAL A 251 -19.17 -2.40 -0.78
N ILE A 252 -17.95 -1.87 -0.92
CA ILE A 252 -17.19 -1.85 -2.16
C ILE A 252 -16.17 -2.99 -2.15
N LEU A 253 -16.10 -3.76 -3.23
CA LEU A 253 -15.03 -4.72 -3.48
C LEU A 253 -14.22 -4.28 -4.71
N ASP A 254 -12.95 -3.92 -4.51
CA ASP A 254 -11.95 -3.91 -5.56
C ASP A 254 -11.66 -5.38 -5.94
N ALA A 255 -11.86 -5.72 -7.21
CA ALA A 255 -11.70 -7.10 -7.67
C ALA A 255 -10.23 -7.54 -7.76
N GLY A 256 -9.29 -6.60 -7.60
CA GLY A 256 -7.86 -6.85 -7.70
C GLY A 256 -7.26 -7.62 -6.53
N GLY A 257 -6.27 -8.44 -6.85
CA GLY A 257 -5.58 -9.33 -5.92
C GLY A 257 -5.45 -10.73 -6.50
N VAL A 258 -5.85 -11.75 -5.73
CA VAL A 258 -5.71 -13.16 -6.08
C VAL A 258 -6.36 -13.49 -7.43
N ASP A 259 -5.61 -14.23 -8.26
CA ASP A 259 -6.06 -14.68 -9.57
C ASP A 259 -6.89 -15.96 -9.46
N ALA A 260 -8.06 -15.83 -8.83
CA ALA A 260 -9.03 -16.91 -8.64
C ALA A 260 -10.46 -16.39 -8.81
N PRO A 261 -11.46 -17.24 -9.06
CA PRO A 261 -12.86 -16.82 -9.04
C PRO A 261 -13.23 -16.15 -7.70
N ILE A 262 -14.06 -15.10 -7.75
CA ILE A 262 -14.61 -14.49 -6.53
C ILE A 262 -15.68 -15.43 -5.96
N PRO A 263 -15.65 -15.77 -4.66
CA PRO A 263 -16.69 -16.58 -4.04
C PRO A 263 -18.07 -15.94 -4.20
N ILE A 264 -19.06 -16.75 -4.57
CA ILE A 264 -20.45 -16.31 -4.75
C ILE A 264 -21.01 -15.70 -3.45
N GLU A 265 -20.65 -16.29 -2.31
CA GLU A 265 -21.05 -15.78 -1.00
C GLU A 265 -20.57 -14.34 -0.78
N LEU A 266 -19.30 -14.05 -1.08
CA LEU A 266 -18.76 -12.68 -0.98
C LEU A 266 -19.55 -11.72 -1.88
N LEU A 267 -19.75 -12.10 -3.15
CA LEU A 267 -20.49 -11.27 -4.11
C LEU A 267 -21.94 -10.95 -3.66
N SER A 268 -22.56 -11.83 -2.87
CA SER A 268 -23.93 -11.59 -2.36
C SER A 268 -24.03 -10.45 -1.34
N PHE A 269 -22.90 -10.02 -0.77
CA PHE A 269 -22.80 -8.93 0.19
C PHE A 269 -22.20 -7.65 -0.38
N VAL A 270 -21.78 -7.65 -1.65
CA VAL A 270 -21.13 -6.50 -2.30
C VAL A 270 -22.17 -5.62 -3.00
N ASP A 271 -22.13 -4.31 -2.71
CA ASP A 271 -23.00 -3.32 -3.37
C ASP A 271 -22.33 -2.72 -4.61
N ILE A 272 -21.00 -2.55 -4.58
CA ILE A 272 -20.21 -2.02 -5.71
C ILE A 272 -19.00 -2.93 -5.96
N LEU A 273 -18.93 -3.51 -7.16
CA LEU A 273 -17.76 -4.24 -7.64
C LEU A 273 -16.93 -3.33 -8.56
N SER A 274 -15.63 -3.20 -8.29
CA SER A 274 -14.72 -2.32 -9.03
C SER A 274 -13.54 -3.13 -9.62
N PRO A 275 -13.70 -3.74 -10.81
CA PRO A 275 -12.59 -4.34 -11.54
C PRO A 275 -11.95 -3.33 -12.49
N ASN A 276 -10.63 -3.43 -12.69
CA ASN A 276 -9.99 -2.86 -13.89
C ASN A 276 -10.26 -3.75 -15.13
N GLU A 277 -9.75 -3.34 -16.29
CA GLU A 277 -9.96 -4.04 -17.56
C GLU A 277 -9.46 -5.49 -17.50
N THR A 278 -8.24 -5.72 -17.00
CA THR A 278 -7.65 -7.07 -16.93
C THR A 278 -8.41 -7.97 -15.95
N GLU A 279 -8.87 -7.43 -14.82
CA GLU A 279 -9.70 -8.14 -13.84
C GLU A 279 -11.09 -8.45 -14.42
N LEU A 280 -11.72 -7.47 -15.08
CA LEU A 280 -13.03 -7.64 -15.72
C LEU A 280 -12.97 -8.72 -16.81
N ALA A 281 -11.91 -8.71 -17.62
CA ALA A 281 -11.67 -9.71 -18.65
C ALA A 281 -11.59 -11.12 -18.04
N ARG A 282 -10.86 -11.26 -16.93
CA ARG A 282 -10.73 -12.53 -16.20
C ARG A 282 -12.05 -12.99 -15.58
N LEU A 283 -12.76 -12.09 -14.89
CA LEU A 283 -14.04 -12.39 -14.26
C LEU A 283 -15.09 -12.85 -15.27
N THR A 284 -15.10 -12.25 -16.45
CA THR A 284 -16.12 -12.47 -17.47
C THR A 284 -15.68 -13.43 -18.56
N ASN A 285 -14.39 -13.75 -18.65
CA ASN A 285 -13.76 -14.43 -19.78
C ASN A 285 -14.14 -13.76 -21.13
N MET A 286 -14.06 -12.42 -21.17
CA MET A 286 -14.37 -11.59 -22.34
C MET A 286 -13.24 -10.58 -22.59
N PRO A 287 -13.03 -10.13 -23.83
CA PRO A 287 -12.08 -9.05 -24.10
C PRO A 287 -12.54 -7.72 -23.48
N THR A 288 -11.60 -6.81 -23.23
CA THR A 288 -11.85 -5.50 -22.59
C THR A 288 -10.94 -4.40 -23.15
N GLU A 289 -10.54 -4.50 -24.40
CA GLU A 289 -9.61 -3.55 -25.05
C GLU A 289 -10.33 -2.32 -25.60
N THR A 290 -11.61 -2.45 -25.94
CA THR A 290 -12.45 -1.36 -26.45
C THR A 290 -13.61 -1.07 -25.52
N PHE A 291 -14.14 0.15 -25.60
CA PHE A 291 -15.33 0.54 -24.81
C PHE A 291 -16.53 -0.38 -25.04
N GLU A 292 -16.74 -0.84 -26.28
CA GLU A 292 -17.82 -1.78 -26.59
C GLU A 292 -17.61 -3.13 -25.90
N GLN A 293 -16.39 -3.67 -25.97
CA GLN A 293 -16.02 -4.92 -25.30
C GLN A 293 -16.19 -4.80 -23.78
N ILE A 294 -15.72 -3.70 -23.18
CA ILE A 294 -15.91 -3.40 -21.75
C ILE A 294 -17.41 -3.36 -21.41
N SER A 295 -18.24 -2.68 -22.20
CA SER A 295 -19.68 -2.61 -21.96
C SER A 295 -20.36 -3.98 -21.99
N GLN A 296 -19.96 -4.86 -22.92
CA GLN A 296 -20.47 -6.22 -22.99
C GLN A 296 -19.99 -7.08 -21.80
N ALA A 297 -18.73 -6.95 -21.42
CA ALA A 297 -18.17 -7.64 -20.25
C ALA A 297 -18.86 -7.20 -18.95
N VAL A 298 -19.09 -5.89 -18.74
CA VAL A 298 -19.85 -5.38 -17.59
C VAL A 298 -21.27 -5.96 -17.55
N LYS A 299 -21.97 -6.04 -18.69
CA LYS A 299 -23.30 -6.67 -18.76
C LYS A 299 -23.27 -8.15 -18.37
N LYS A 300 -22.24 -8.89 -18.79
CA LYS A 300 -22.06 -10.30 -18.39
C LYS A 300 -21.76 -10.41 -16.90
N CYS A 301 -20.86 -9.57 -16.38
CA CYS A 301 -20.52 -9.51 -14.96
C CYS A 301 -21.76 -9.25 -14.10
N TYR A 302 -22.58 -8.26 -14.47
CA TYR A 302 -23.83 -7.97 -13.77
C TYR A 302 -24.78 -9.17 -13.75
N LYS A 303 -24.95 -9.87 -14.89
CA LYS A 303 -25.77 -11.09 -14.95
C LYS A 303 -25.24 -12.22 -14.07
N MET A 304 -23.92 -12.41 -14.04
CA MET A 304 -23.30 -13.43 -13.18
C MET A 304 -23.58 -13.17 -11.71
N VAL A 305 -23.53 -11.90 -11.27
CA VAL A 305 -23.86 -11.51 -9.90
C VAL A 305 -25.35 -11.65 -9.62
N SER A 306 -26.22 -11.19 -10.54
CA SER A 306 -27.68 -11.27 -10.35
C SER A 306 -28.21 -12.70 -10.31
N ASP A 307 -27.71 -13.58 -11.18
CA ASP A 307 -28.13 -14.98 -11.24
C ASP A 307 -27.63 -15.75 -10.01
N SER A 308 -26.46 -15.38 -9.49
CA SER A 308 -25.90 -15.96 -8.27
C SER A 308 -26.70 -15.54 -7.03
N CYS A 309 -27.08 -14.26 -6.91
CA CYS A 309 -27.99 -13.81 -5.86
C CYS A 309 -29.35 -14.52 -5.95
N THR A 310 -29.91 -14.69 -7.15
CA THR A 310 -31.22 -15.35 -7.35
C THR A 310 -31.18 -16.84 -6.94
N ARG A 311 -30.08 -17.54 -7.20
CA ARG A 311 -29.92 -18.96 -6.80
C ARG A 311 -29.72 -19.18 -5.30
N VAL A 312 -29.20 -18.19 -4.58
CA VAL A 312 -29.04 -18.26 -3.11
C VAL A 312 -30.40 -18.12 -2.41
N PHE A 313 -31.35 -17.37 -2.98
CA PHE A 313 -32.71 -17.24 -2.42
C PHE A 313 -33.67 -18.39 -2.79
N SER A 314 -33.34 -19.25 -3.75
CA SER A 314 -34.24 -20.32 -4.20
C SER A 314 -34.10 -21.66 -3.45
N ASN A 315 -33.25 -21.74 -2.42
CA ASN A 315 -33.04 -22.95 -1.60
C ASN A 315 -33.33 -22.69 -0.11
N SER A 316 -34.44 -22.03 0.20
CA SER A 316 -34.97 -21.87 1.57
C SER A 316 -36.42 -22.33 1.63
#